data_AF-A0A1F3DLA1-F1
#
_entry.id   AF-A0A1F3DLA1-F1
#
_cell.length_a   1.000
_cell.length_b   1.000
_cell.length_c   1.000
_cell.angle_alpha   90.00
_cell.angle_beta   90.00
_cell.angle_gamma   90.00
#
_symmetry.space_group_name_H-M   'P 1'
#
loop_
_entity.id
_entity.type
_entity.pdbx_description
1 polymer ?
#
loop_
_entity_poly.entity_id
_entity_poly.type
_entity_poly.pdbx_seq_one_letter_code
_entity_poly.pdbx_strand_id
1 'polypeptide(L)'
;MNAQKNNPSNLITASDLESHVTFLASPLLKGRMNGEEGLEIAGQYLASQAKLIGLKPANSNSYFQPYNILKKTTDPEKTIVQIITNLKDTVRYNTTLTNLIPTGPDDFTLEGEVLFAGYGIKADKYNYNDLENIKPEGKILLIMDRAPMKEDGNDCQFEEPGWVSEMNFQIKLSTLFLTKAKAILIVTDPKSGLNSFEESNTGIAGYLNSKTSLKGDKEERPNPFMSALPKVLFIHRDIADELLKGSGHTLETLQNEIDKSLKSKSFIIDGKKLIVNAVTTTKEVTLNNIAGYVEGRDPVLKNEVIIFSGHYDHIGGSGERINTGADDDASGCAALLSMAKAFQSMKKKPLRSILFLWVSGEEIGLYGSESYTRDPLFPLDKTVADLNMDMIGRVKGIADSTDQTPMTGPNTVFVITGNQSSELLSIADAIDRKSTIDFDYSLSGREHPLQLFSRSDHYNFVEKDIPVLFFSTGLHSDYHTPGDVIEKLDFKKMEMVTRTMFDIGLEVASRKTRLVVDNPYSTWGTKTK
;
A
#
# COMPACT_ATOMS: atom_id res chain seq x y z
N MET A 1 17.78 -44.02 2.50
CA MET A 1 17.36 -43.23 3.68
C MET A 1 18.30 -42.06 4.05
N ASN A 2 19.35 -41.71 3.27
CA ASN A 2 20.29 -40.62 3.64
C ASN A 2 20.22 -39.33 2.77
N ALA A 3 19.37 -39.26 1.74
CA ALA A 3 19.29 -38.06 0.89
C ALA A 3 18.45 -36.91 1.49
N GLN A 4 17.47 -37.23 2.34
CA GLN A 4 16.60 -36.21 2.99
C GLN A 4 17.31 -35.40 4.09
N LYS A 5 18.41 -35.89 4.67
CA LYS A 5 19.12 -35.20 5.77
C LYS A 5 19.98 -34.01 5.34
N ASN A 6 20.16 -33.78 4.03
CA ASN A 6 21.05 -32.73 3.50
C ASN A 6 20.38 -31.80 2.47
N ASN A 7 19.04 -31.67 2.46
CA ASN A 7 18.40 -30.65 1.60
C ASN A 7 18.67 -29.25 2.19
N PRO A 8 19.33 -28.32 1.46
CA PRO A 8 19.56 -26.96 1.96
C PRO A 8 18.29 -26.24 2.40
N SER A 9 17.12 -26.56 1.80
CA SER A 9 15.84 -25.97 2.20
C SER A 9 15.42 -26.33 3.64
N ASN A 10 15.98 -27.40 4.24
CA ASN A 10 15.74 -27.74 5.65
C ASN A 10 16.32 -26.70 6.63
N LEU A 11 17.19 -25.79 6.18
CA LEU A 11 17.70 -24.69 7.00
C LEU A 11 16.71 -23.52 7.12
N ILE A 12 15.71 -23.46 6.25
CA ILE A 12 14.58 -22.55 6.37
C ILE A 12 13.65 -23.16 7.42
N THR A 13 13.45 -22.47 8.54
CA THR A 13 12.63 -22.97 9.66
C THR A 13 11.70 -21.88 10.16
N ALA A 14 10.52 -22.27 10.65
CA ALA A 14 9.54 -21.39 11.25
C ALA A 14 10.15 -20.48 12.33
N SER A 15 11.03 -21.00 13.17
CA SER A 15 11.67 -20.22 14.25
C SER A 15 12.66 -19.16 13.75
N ASP A 16 13.36 -19.42 12.64
CA ASP A 16 14.26 -18.44 12.01
C ASP A 16 13.44 -17.29 11.38
N LEU A 17 12.35 -17.66 10.70
CA LEU A 17 11.40 -16.70 10.11
C LEU A 17 10.74 -15.84 11.20
N GLU A 18 10.24 -16.45 12.27
CA GLU A 18 9.65 -15.77 13.42
C GLU A 18 10.61 -14.76 14.06
N SER A 19 11.89 -15.13 14.20
CA SER A 19 12.90 -14.24 14.77
C SER A 19 13.11 -12.98 13.92
N HIS A 20 13.13 -13.12 12.59
CA HIS A 20 13.27 -11.99 11.67
C HIS A 20 12.02 -11.11 11.65
N VAL A 21 10.83 -11.72 11.57
CA VAL A 21 9.56 -10.98 11.62
C VAL A 21 9.42 -10.23 12.94
N THR A 22 9.76 -10.85 14.08
CA THR A 22 9.67 -10.20 15.41
C THR A 22 10.44 -8.88 15.45
N PHE A 23 11.62 -8.84 14.85
CA PHE A 23 12.41 -7.60 14.81
C PHE A 23 11.81 -6.61 13.80
N LEU A 24 11.55 -7.05 12.57
CA LEU A 24 11.11 -6.17 11.48
C LEU A 24 9.73 -5.58 11.76
N ALA A 25 8.80 -6.35 12.33
CA ALA A 25 7.47 -5.92 12.73
C ALA A 25 7.43 -5.34 14.16
N SER A 26 8.57 -4.96 14.74
CA SER A 26 8.57 -4.34 16.06
C SER A 26 7.97 -2.93 16.02
N PRO A 27 7.08 -2.56 16.96
CA PRO A 27 6.62 -1.17 17.11
C PRO A 27 7.76 -0.15 17.30
N LEU A 28 8.94 -0.60 17.75
CA LEU A 28 10.14 0.24 17.85
C LEU A 28 10.61 0.79 16.50
N LEU A 29 10.29 0.11 15.39
CA LEU A 29 10.57 0.57 14.03
C LEU A 29 9.47 1.49 13.48
N LYS A 30 8.46 1.85 14.29
CA LYS A 30 7.43 2.84 13.98
C LYS A 30 6.76 2.62 12.61
N GLY A 31 6.61 1.36 12.21
CA GLY A 31 5.98 0.97 10.94
C GLY A 31 6.78 1.27 9.68
N ARG A 32 8.10 1.47 9.77
CA ARG A 32 9.03 1.51 8.61
C ARG A 32 8.61 2.45 7.47
N MET A 33 8.04 3.61 7.81
CA MET A 33 7.62 4.60 6.80
C MET A 33 8.79 5.12 5.97
N ASN A 34 8.54 5.28 4.66
CA ASN A 34 9.48 5.86 3.71
C ASN A 34 9.99 7.25 4.14
N GLY A 35 11.31 7.35 4.27
CA GLY A 35 12.01 8.58 4.67
C GLY A 35 12.09 8.80 6.19
N GLU A 36 11.66 7.83 7.00
CA GLU A 36 11.71 7.90 8.46
C GLU A 36 12.77 6.95 9.04
N GLU A 37 13.21 7.25 10.27
CA GLU A 37 14.26 6.50 11.01
C GLU A 37 14.00 4.99 11.09
N GLY A 38 12.73 4.59 11.20
CA GLY A 38 12.33 3.18 11.28
C GLY A 38 12.74 2.36 10.06
N LEU A 39 12.59 2.94 8.86
CA LEU A 39 13.01 2.31 7.61
C LEU A 39 14.54 2.22 7.53
N GLU A 40 15.25 3.26 7.97
CA GLU A 40 16.72 3.26 8.01
C GLU A 40 17.25 2.13 8.90
N ILE A 41 16.67 1.95 10.10
CA ILE A 41 17.04 0.87 11.01
C ILE A 41 16.75 -0.51 10.38
N ALA A 42 15.60 -0.68 9.73
CA ALA A 42 15.27 -1.92 9.02
C ALA A 42 16.27 -2.23 7.90
N GLY A 43 16.64 -1.24 7.09
CA GLY A 43 17.66 -1.41 6.05
C GLY A 43 19.03 -1.77 6.60
N GLN A 44 19.46 -1.14 7.71
CA GLN A 44 20.70 -1.50 8.41
C GLN A 44 20.66 -2.92 8.97
N TYR A 45 19.52 -3.35 9.50
CA TYR A 45 19.33 -4.72 9.95
C TYR A 45 19.49 -5.72 8.80
N LEU A 46 18.79 -5.51 7.68
CA LEU A 46 18.87 -6.38 6.50
C LEU A 46 20.30 -6.46 5.96
N ALA A 47 20.99 -5.33 5.80
CA ALA A 47 22.38 -5.29 5.36
C ALA A 47 23.32 -6.02 6.35
N SER A 48 23.07 -5.88 7.66
CA SER A 48 23.85 -6.56 8.70
C SER A 48 23.61 -8.07 8.68
N GLN A 49 22.36 -8.52 8.52
CA GLN A 49 22.03 -9.94 8.38
C GLN A 49 22.64 -10.53 7.11
N ALA A 50 22.53 -9.83 5.97
CA ALA A 50 23.18 -10.22 4.71
C ALA A 50 24.70 -10.41 4.88
N LYS A 51 25.36 -9.48 5.59
CA LYS A 51 26.79 -9.58 5.92
C LYS A 51 27.11 -10.74 6.84
N LEU A 52 26.32 -10.98 7.88
CA LEU A 52 26.49 -12.10 8.82
C LEU A 52 26.31 -13.45 8.14
N ILE A 53 25.35 -13.57 7.23
CA ILE A 53 25.16 -14.74 6.37
C ILE A 53 26.39 -14.97 5.48
N GLY A 54 27.10 -13.90 5.11
CA GLY A 54 28.26 -13.93 4.22
C GLY A 54 27.92 -13.69 2.76
N LEU A 55 26.80 -13.00 2.49
CA LEU A 55 26.48 -12.53 1.14
C LEU A 55 27.51 -11.49 0.68
N LYS A 56 27.79 -11.46 -0.62
CA LYS A 56 28.60 -10.40 -1.22
C LYS A 56 27.74 -9.14 -1.41
N PRO A 57 28.26 -7.94 -1.13
CA PRO A 57 27.55 -6.70 -1.47
C PRO A 57 27.35 -6.60 -2.98
N ALA A 58 26.15 -6.19 -3.42
CA ALA A 58 25.82 -6.09 -4.85
C ALA A 58 26.15 -4.72 -5.45
N ASN A 59 26.29 -3.67 -4.64
CA ASN A 59 26.68 -2.33 -5.09
C ASN A 59 28.16 -2.05 -4.76
N SER A 60 29.06 -2.63 -5.55
CA SER A 60 30.51 -2.60 -5.29
C SER A 60 30.85 -3.16 -3.90
N ASN A 61 31.18 -2.31 -2.91
CA ASN A 61 31.47 -2.71 -1.53
C ASN A 61 30.31 -2.40 -0.56
N SER A 62 29.15 -2.00 -1.08
CA SER A 62 27.96 -1.62 -0.31
C SER A 62 26.80 -2.58 -0.56
N TYR A 63 26.01 -2.84 0.48
CA TYR A 63 24.69 -3.48 0.33
C TYR A 63 23.60 -2.48 -0.06
N PHE A 64 23.85 -1.17 0.07
CA PHE A 64 22.87 -0.13 -0.19
C PHE A 64 22.96 0.38 -1.62
N GLN A 65 21.83 0.46 -2.30
CA GLN A 65 21.63 1.15 -3.57
C GLN A 65 20.72 2.37 -3.34
N PRO A 66 21.29 3.57 -3.17
CA PRO A 66 20.51 4.77 -2.92
C PRO A 66 19.80 5.26 -4.18
N TYR A 67 18.60 5.80 -4.00
CA TYR A 67 17.86 6.51 -5.03
C TYR A 67 17.02 7.61 -4.38
N ASN A 68 16.64 8.62 -5.18
CA ASN A 68 15.96 9.80 -4.66
C ASN A 68 14.53 9.86 -5.19
N ILE A 69 13.59 10.12 -4.29
CA ILE A 69 12.21 10.48 -4.62
C ILE A 69 12.01 11.97 -4.37
N LEU A 70 11.07 12.56 -5.11
CA LEU A 70 10.53 13.88 -4.81
C LEU A 70 9.21 13.69 -4.08
N LYS A 71 9.13 14.18 -2.84
CA LYS A 71 7.92 14.17 -2.02
C LYS A 71 7.35 15.59 -1.97
N LYS A 72 6.22 15.79 -2.62
CA LYS A 72 5.48 17.06 -2.62
C LYS A 72 4.36 16.97 -1.59
N THR A 73 4.36 17.85 -0.58
CA THR A 73 3.37 17.88 0.51
C THR A 73 2.81 19.27 0.68
N THR A 74 1.65 19.38 1.31
CA THR A 74 1.14 20.67 1.80
C THR A 74 2.14 21.29 2.79
N ASP A 75 2.41 22.59 2.65
CA ASP A 75 3.25 23.39 3.54
C ASP A 75 2.35 23.99 4.63
N PRO A 76 2.38 23.48 5.88
CA PRO A 76 1.47 23.92 6.93
C PRO A 76 1.72 25.36 7.41
N GLU A 77 2.92 25.91 7.18
CA GLU A 77 3.25 27.29 7.56
C GLU A 77 2.72 28.31 6.56
N LYS A 78 2.50 27.88 5.31
CA LYS A 78 1.98 28.73 4.22
C LYS A 78 0.53 28.44 3.85
N THR A 79 0.03 27.27 4.24
CA THR A 79 -1.36 26.88 4.04
C THR A 79 -2.22 27.51 5.12
N ILE A 80 -3.24 28.26 4.68
CA ILE A 80 -4.11 29.01 5.58
C ILE A 80 -5.56 28.67 5.24
N VAL A 81 -6.30 28.23 6.26
CA VAL A 81 -7.76 28.16 6.23
C VAL A 81 -8.32 29.35 6.98
N GLN A 82 -9.21 30.10 6.35
CA GLN A 82 -9.85 31.29 6.91
C GLN A 82 -11.36 31.15 6.90
N ILE A 83 -11.98 31.47 8.02
CA ILE A 83 -13.43 31.60 8.14
C ILE A 83 -13.74 33.07 8.35
N ILE A 84 -14.38 33.69 7.37
CA ILE A 84 -14.84 35.08 7.45
C ILE A 84 -16.29 35.08 7.90
N THR A 85 -16.58 35.84 8.95
CA THR A 85 -17.94 36.04 9.47
C THR A 85 -18.61 37.27 8.84
N ASN A 86 -19.93 37.39 8.98
CA ASN A 86 -20.68 38.59 8.59
C ASN A 86 -20.17 39.88 9.24
N LEU A 87 -19.54 39.79 10.41
CA LEU A 87 -18.94 40.94 11.11
C LEU A 87 -17.56 41.31 10.55
N LYS A 88 -17.10 40.62 9.49
CA LYS A 88 -15.75 40.70 8.93
C LYS A 88 -14.63 40.24 9.87
N ASP A 89 -14.99 39.62 10.99
CA ASP A 89 -14.02 38.90 11.81
C ASP A 89 -13.50 37.71 10.99
N THR A 90 -12.21 37.43 11.15
CA THR A 90 -11.54 36.33 10.46
C THR A 90 -10.90 35.42 11.49
N VAL A 91 -11.34 34.16 11.52
CA VAL A 91 -10.65 33.09 12.25
C VAL A 91 -9.70 32.40 11.28
N ARG A 92 -8.48 32.11 11.73
CA ARG A 92 -7.42 31.50 10.89
C ARG A 92 -6.91 30.23 11.52
N TYR A 93 -6.67 29.23 10.68
CA TYR A 93 -6.05 27.97 11.04
C TYR A 93 -4.84 27.74 10.13
N ASN A 94 -3.72 27.40 10.75
CA ASN A 94 -2.55 26.86 10.06
C ASN A 94 -2.62 25.35 10.27
N THR A 95 -3.00 24.61 9.24
CA THR A 95 -3.20 23.17 9.33
C THR A 95 -2.85 22.49 8.01
N THR A 96 -2.69 21.17 8.05
CA THR A 96 -2.65 20.32 6.88
C THR A 96 -4.07 20.02 6.41
N LEU A 97 -4.23 19.88 5.09
CA LEU A 97 -5.48 19.47 4.47
C LEU A 97 -5.22 18.19 3.69
N THR A 98 -5.85 17.10 4.11
CA THR A 98 -5.74 15.82 3.40
C THR A 98 -6.67 15.81 2.21
N ASN A 99 -6.11 15.67 1.02
CA ASN A 99 -6.88 15.57 -0.21
C ASN A 99 -7.21 14.10 -0.48
N LEU A 100 -8.49 13.74 -0.43
CA LEU A 100 -8.90 12.34 -0.65
C LEU A 100 -8.62 11.90 -2.09
N ILE A 101 -8.77 12.82 -3.05
CA ILE A 101 -8.54 12.56 -4.48
C ILE A 101 -7.72 13.71 -5.06
N PRO A 102 -6.63 13.45 -5.81
CA PRO A 102 -5.82 14.50 -6.43
C PRO A 102 -6.53 15.18 -7.61
N THR A 103 -7.61 15.91 -7.34
CA THR A 103 -8.34 16.76 -8.30
C THR A 103 -7.75 18.15 -8.34
N GLY A 104 -7.86 18.85 -9.48
CA GLY A 104 -7.35 20.22 -9.65
C GLY A 104 -5.82 20.39 -9.46
N PRO A 105 -5.32 21.63 -9.35
CA PRO A 105 -3.90 21.91 -9.11
C PRO A 105 -3.49 21.66 -7.66
N ASP A 106 -2.22 21.31 -7.42
CA ASP A 106 -1.68 21.08 -6.06
C ASP A 106 -1.71 22.35 -5.20
N ASP A 107 -1.24 23.46 -5.75
CA ASP A 107 -1.41 24.79 -5.14
C ASP A 107 -2.74 25.38 -5.60
N PHE A 108 -3.58 25.81 -4.66
CA PHE A 108 -4.91 26.32 -5.00
C PHE A 108 -5.45 27.34 -4.01
N THR A 109 -6.38 28.17 -4.51
CA THR A 109 -7.26 28.99 -3.68
C THR A 109 -8.70 28.55 -3.89
N LEU A 110 -9.36 28.18 -2.81
CA LEU A 110 -10.78 27.84 -2.76
C LEU A 110 -11.48 28.87 -1.89
N GLU A 111 -12.63 29.37 -2.36
CA GLU A 111 -13.41 30.38 -1.66
C GLU A 111 -14.90 30.15 -1.90
N GLY A 112 -15.73 30.18 -0.87
CA GLY A 112 -17.16 30.01 -1.05
C GLY A 112 -17.98 30.00 0.23
N GLU A 113 -19.29 30.11 0.04
CA GLU A 113 -20.29 29.82 1.08
C GLU A 113 -20.29 28.33 1.39
N VAL A 114 -20.51 27.99 2.66
CA VAL A 114 -20.53 26.61 3.13
C VAL A 114 -21.97 26.15 3.34
N LEU A 115 -22.26 24.93 2.90
CA LEU A 115 -23.52 24.25 3.10
C LEU A 115 -23.26 22.94 3.84
N PHE A 116 -23.89 22.76 5.00
CA PHE A 116 -23.85 21.48 5.71
C PHE A 116 -24.81 20.51 5.04
N ALA A 117 -24.32 19.33 4.66
CA ALA A 117 -25.06 18.32 3.92
C ALA A 117 -25.03 16.95 4.62
N GLY A 118 -25.22 16.92 5.95
CA GLY A 118 -25.31 15.69 6.72
C GLY A 118 -24.11 14.76 6.51
N TYR A 119 -24.36 13.52 6.14
CA TYR A 119 -23.33 12.53 5.77
C TYR A 119 -23.01 12.52 4.25
N GLY A 120 -23.68 13.37 3.47
CA GLY A 120 -23.51 13.46 2.01
C GLY A 120 -24.13 12.30 1.26
N ILE A 121 -25.15 11.63 1.83
CA ILE A 121 -25.69 10.37 1.30
C ILE A 121 -27.02 10.61 0.59
N LYS A 122 -27.20 9.92 -0.54
CA LYS A 122 -28.49 9.64 -1.15
C LYS A 122 -28.71 8.12 -1.18
N ALA A 123 -29.65 7.63 -0.40
CA ALA A 123 -29.97 6.21 -0.28
C ALA A 123 -31.49 5.99 -0.33
N ASP A 124 -32.00 5.78 -1.55
CA ASP A 124 -33.43 5.67 -1.81
C ASP A 124 -34.08 4.49 -1.04
N LYS A 125 -33.34 3.39 -0.84
CA LYS A 125 -33.76 2.22 -0.04
C LYS A 125 -34.14 2.58 1.40
N TYR A 126 -33.46 3.56 1.98
CA TYR A 126 -33.68 4.02 3.36
C TYR A 126 -34.54 5.29 3.43
N ASN A 127 -35.07 5.76 2.29
CA ASN A 127 -35.79 7.03 2.18
C ASN A 127 -34.99 8.19 2.82
N TYR A 128 -33.68 8.21 2.55
CA TYR A 128 -32.69 9.11 3.12
C TYR A 128 -31.95 9.86 2.01
N ASN A 129 -31.95 11.20 2.07
CA ASN A 129 -31.28 12.03 1.07
C ASN A 129 -30.82 13.37 1.69
N ASP A 130 -29.54 13.47 2.01
CA ASP A 130 -28.94 14.71 2.51
C ASP A 130 -28.87 15.82 1.46
N LEU A 131 -28.96 15.44 0.18
CA LEU A 131 -28.84 16.35 -0.94
C LEU A 131 -30.21 16.86 -1.42
N GLU A 132 -31.28 16.47 -0.73
CA GLU A 132 -32.62 16.95 -1.03
C GLU A 132 -32.80 18.40 -0.58
N ASN A 133 -33.54 19.19 -1.37
CA ASN A 133 -33.94 20.56 -1.04
C ASN A 133 -32.79 21.56 -0.76
N ILE A 134 -31.55 21.20 -1.11
CA ILE A 134 -30.37 22.08 -1.05
C ILE A 134 -29.90 22.51 -2.44
N LYS A 135 -29.15 23.62 -2.51
CA LYS A 135 -28.57 24.17 -3.75
C LYS A 135 -27.04 24.18 -3.69
N PRO A 136 -26.39 23.03 -3.92
CA PRO A 136 -24.94 22.86 -3.78
C PRO A 136 -24.11 23.51 -4.89
N GLU A 137 -24.69 23.75 -6.07
CA GLU A 137 -23.96 24.27 -7.24
C GLU A 137 -23.18 25.55 -6.91
N GLY A 138 -21.85 25.50 -7.10
CA GLY A 138 -20.94 26.61 -6.81
C GLY A 138 -20.63 26.87 -5.33
N LYS A 139 -21.21 26.11 -4.39
CA LYS A 139 -20.95 26.20 -2.94
C LYS A 139 -19.95 25.15 -2.47
N ILE A 140 -19.49 25.28 -1.24
CA ILE A 140 -18.65 24.30 -0.57
C ILE A 140 -19.54 23.42 0.29
N LEU A 141 -19.53 22.11 0.06
CA LEU A 141 -20.26 21.15 0.89
C LEU A 141 -19.44 20.75 2.10
N LEU A 142 -20.03 20.76 3.30
CA LEU A 142 -19.47 20.16 4.51
C LEU A 142 -20.27 18.91 4.86
N ILE A 143 -19.59 17.76 4.92
CA ILE A 143 -20.21 16.46 5.22
C ILE A 143 -19.44 15.70 6.29
N MET A 144 -20.14 14.81 6.99
CA MET A 144 -19.54 13.82 7.88
C MET A 144 -19.05 12.59 7.11
N ASP A 145 -17.93 12.02 7.55
CA ASP A 145 -17.21 10.91 6.87
C ASP A 145 -17.96 9.57 6.87
N ARG A 146 -18.64 9.20 7.96
CA ARG A 146 -19.38 7.92 8.08
C ARG A 146 -20.85 8.03 7.64
N ALA A 147 -21.77 7.30 8.27
CA ALA A 147 -23.18 7.28 7.94
C ALA A 147 -24.00 7.40 9.23
N PRO A 148 -25.34 7.44 9.18
CA PRO A 148 -26.13 7.42 10.40
C PRO A 148 -25.78 6.23 11.31
N MET A 149 -25.30 6.52 12.53
CA MET A 149 -24.75 5.51 13.44
C MET A 149 -25.78 5.10 14.50
N LYS A 150 -25.66 3.87 15.00
CA LYS A 150 -26.35 3.42 16.22
C LYS A 150 -25.81 4.16 17.45
N GLU A 151 -26.45 3.93 18.60
CA GLU A 151 -26.11 4.62 19.84
C GLU A 151 -24.69 4.30 20.34
N ASP A 152 -24.18 3.10 20.03
CA ASP A 152 -22.82 2.68 20.38
C ASP A 152 -21.70 3.37 19.56
N GLY A 153 -22.06 4.05 18.47
CA GLY A 153 -21.09 4.69 17.57
C GLY A 153 -20.25 3.74 16.72
N ASN A 154 -20.48 2.43 16.83
CA ASN A 154 -19.71 1.38 16.14
C ASN A 154 -20.49 0.79 14.96
N ASP A 155 -21.79 0.64 15.10
CA ASP A 155 -22.64 0.07 14.06
C ASP A 155 -23.36 1.15 13.24
N CYS A 156 -23.47 0.95 11.93
CA CYS A 156 -24.34 1.78 11.09
C CYS A 156 -25.82 1.37 11.25
N GLN A 157 -26.73 2.33 11.10
CA GLN A 157 -28.18 2.12 11.01
C GLN A 157 -28.59 1.46 9.68
N PHE A 158 -27.79 1.63 8.63
CA PHE A 158 -28.04 1.00 7.34
C PHE A 158 -27.50 -0.44 7.35
N GLU A 159 -28.39 -1.41 7.11
CA GLU A 159 -28.09 -2.86 7.14
C GLU A 159 -27.03 -3.35 6.15
N GLU A 160 -26.59 -2.51 5.21
CA GLU A 160 -25.55 -2.88 4.27
C GLU A 160 -24.16 -2.75 4.92
N PRO A 161 -23.30 -3.79 4.85
CA PRO A 161 -21.95 -3.77 5.44
C PRO A 161 -21.05 -2.63 4.93
N GLY A 162 -21.49 -1.92 3.87
CA GLY A 162 -20.75 -0.87 3.20
C GLY A 162 -20.81 0.53 3.84
N TRP A 163 -21.48 0.74 4.98
CA TRP A 163 -21.66 2.09 5.54
C TRP A 163 -20.85 2.38 6.82
N VAL A 164 -20.11 1.39 7.33
CA VAL A 164 -19.41 1.47 8.63
C VAL A 164 -17.93 1.87 8.51
N SER A 165 -17.30 1.60 7.36
CA SER A 165 -15.88 1.89 7.15
C SER A 165 -15.66 3.13 6.27
N GLU A 166 -14.60 3.86 6.59
CA GLU A 166 -14.06 5.01 5.84
C GLU A 166 -13.69 4.65 4.38
N MET A 167 -13.79 3.38 3.95
CA MET A 167 -13.39 2.91 2.61
C MET A 167 -14.52 2.89 1.56
N ASN A 168 -15.77 3.21 1.91
CA ASN A 168 -16.88 3.25 0.94
C ASN A 168 -17.26 4.66 0.45
N PHE A 169 -16.33 5.62 0.55
CA PHE A 169 -16.51 6.96 -0.02
C PHE A 169 -16.86 6.95 -1.51
N GLN A 170 -16.45 5.93 -2.28
CA GLN A 170 -16.78 5.83 -3.71
C GLN A 170 -18.29 5.95 -3.97
N ILE A 171 -19.12 5.37 -3.11
CA ILE A 171 -20.58 5.42 -3.23
C ILE A 171 -21.07 6.87 -3.07
N LYS A 172 -20.56 7.60 -2.07
CA LYS A 172 -20.90 9.01 -1.83
C LYS A 172 -20.41 9.92 -2.95
N LEU A 173 -19.14 9.75 -3.35
CA LEU A 173 -18.46 10.65 -4.28
C LEU A 173 -19.16 10.73 -5.64
N SER A 174 -19.66 9.60 -6.14
CA SER A 174 -20.42 9.57 -7.40
C SER A 174 -21.61 10.54 -7.38
N THR A 175 -22.37 10.55 -6.28
CA THR A 175 -23.53 11.44 -6.13
C THR A 175 -23.09 12.87 -5.83
N LEU A 176 -22.07 13.05 -4.98
CA LEU A 176 -21.55 14.36 -4.61
C LEU A 176 -20.95 15.10 -5.82
N PHE A 177 -20.27 14.41 -6.74
CA PHE A 177 -19.75 15.04 -7.95
C PHE A 177 -20.84 15.51 -8.92
N LEU A 178 -22.01 14.86 -8.92
CA LEU A 178 -23.17 15.30 -9.72
C LEU A 178 -23.81 16.59 -9.18
N THR A 179 -23.52 16.98 -7.94
CA THR A 179 -24.07 18.21 -7.33
C THR A 179 -23.51 19.51 -7.89
N LYS A 180 -22.36 19.43 -8.60
CA LYS A 180 -21.57 20.60 -9.05
C LYS A 180 -21.17 21.54 -7.91
N ALA A 181 -21.02 21.01 -6.70
CA ALA A 181 -20.36 21.73 -5.61
C ALA A 181 -18.96 22.17 -6.06
N LYS A 182 -18.52 23.34 -5.58
CA LYS A 182 -17.18 23.88 -5.85
C LYS A 182 -16.09 23.05 -5.15
N ALA A 183 -16.40 22.55 -3.96
CA ALA A 183 -15.56 21.65 -3.19
C ALA A 183 -16.41 20.86 -2.18
N ILE A 184 -15.84 19.78 -1.67
CA ILE A 184 -16.41 18.92 -0.63
C ILE A 184 -15.39 18.89 0.52
N LEU A 185 -15.84 19.27 1.71
CA LEU A 185 -15.11 19.16 2.96
C LEU A 185 -15.69 18.00 3.75
N ILE A 186 -14.81 17.13 4.22
CA ILE A 186 -15.15 15.96 5.00
C ILE A 186 -14.62 16.18 6.41
N VAL A 187 -15.48 16.01 7.40
CA VAL A 187 -15.12 16.06 8.81
C VAL A 187 -15.48 14.75 9.48
N THR A 188 -14.63 14.31 10.40
CA THR A 188 -14.90 13.11 11.18
C THR A 188 -16.06 13.34 12.16
N ASP A 189 -17.06 12.46 12.12
CA ASP A 189 -18.26 12.65 12.93
C ASP A 189 -17.98 12.51 14.43
N PRO A 190 -18.75 13.20 15.30
CA PRO A 190 -18.52 13.22 16.75
C PRO A 190 -18.49 11.84 17.43
N LYS A 191 -19.37 10.90 17.07
CA LYS A 191 -19.44 9.56 17.66
C LYS A 191 -18.21 8.69 17.41
N SER A 192 -17.35 9.06 16.46
CA SER A 192 -16.08 8.35 16.26
C SER A 192 -15.10 8.57 17.43
N GLY A 193 -15.28 9.66 18.18
CA GLY A 193 -14.33 10.14 19.19
C GLY A 193 -13.10 10.85 18.62
N LEU A 194 -12.91 10.87 17.29
CA LEU A 194 -11.72 11.41 16.63
C LEU A 194 -11.94 12.87 16.20
N ASN A 195 -10.86 13.65 16.13
CA ASN A 195 -10.92 15.04 15.65
C ASN A 195 -10.56 15.19 14.17
N SER A 196 -9.93 14.19 13.57
CA SER A 196 -9.40 14.27 12.21
C SER A 196 -9.22 12.87 11.61
N PHE A 197 -9.13 12.82 10.28
CA PHE A 197 -8.86 11.59 9.53
C PHE A 197 -7.48 11.00 9.88
N GLU A 198 -6.51 11.88 10.13
CA GLU A 198 -5.13 11.57 10.47
C GLU A 198 -4.99 10.78 11.77
N GLU A 199 -5.91 10.95 12.73
CA GLU A 199 -5.91 10.24 14.02
C GLU A 199 -6.26 8.74 13.87
N SER A 200 -7.15 8.37 12.93
CA SER A 200 -7.44 6.96 12.62
C SER A 200 -6.53 6.38 11.53
N ASN A 201 -6.09 7.20 10.58
CA ASN A 201 -5.52 6.76 9.31
C ASN A 201 -4.14 7.34 9.03
N THR A 202 -3.26 7.47 10.02
CA THR A 202 -2.04 8.27 9.88
C THR A 202 -1.15 7.87 8.69
N GLY A 203 -1.01 6.56 8.42
CA GLY A 203 -0.25 6.07 7.26
C GLY A 203 -0.89 6.46 5.93
N ILE A 204 -2.19 6.20 5.79
CA ILE A 204 -2.98 6.55 4.60
C ILE A 204 -3.05 8.08 4.41
N ALA A 205 -3.19 8.83 5.50
CA ALA A 205 -3.20 10.29 5.46
C ALA A 205 -1.85 10.85 5.03
N GLY A 206 -0.74 10.26 5.48
CA GLY A 206 0.61 10.59 5.00
C GLY A 206 0.75 10.37 3.49
N TYR A 207 0.23 9.24 2.98
CA TYR A 207 0.17 8.95 1.56
C TYR A 207 -0.69 9.98 0.80
N LEU A 208 -1.94 10.20 1.21
CA LEU A 208 -2.87 11.15 0.56
C LEU A 208 -2.40 12.61 0.62
N ASN A 209 -1.64 12.99 1.65
CA ASN A 209 -1.05 14.32 1.80
C ASN A 209 0.20 14.53 0.94
N SER A 210 0.71 13.49 0.30
CA SER A 210 1.96 13.56 -0.45
C SER A 210 1.79 13.03 -1.87
N LYS A 211 2.32 13.78 -2.84
CA LYS A 211 2.58 13.25 -4.17
C LYS A 211 4.05 12.89 -4.26
N THR A 212 4.33 11.61 -4.50
CA THR A 212 5.68 11.10 -4.69
C THR A 212 5.98 10.86 -6.16
N SER A 213 7.26 10.87 -6.53
CA SER A 213 7.76 10.49 -7.86
C SER A 213 9.24 10.16 -7.77
N LEU A 214 9.78 9.35 -8.69
CA LEU A 214 11.22 9.18 -8.78
C LEU A 214 11.86 10.46 -9.31
N LYS A 215 13.03 10.80 -8.77
CA LYS A 215 13.81 11.93 -9.28
C LYS A 215 14.18 11.68 -10.75
N GLY A 216 13.80 12.62 -11.61
CA GLY A 216 14.01 12.52 -13.06
C GLY A 216 12.76 12.14 -13.84
N ASP A 217 11.67 11.75 -13.16
CA ASP A 217 10.37 11.61 -13.80
C ASP A 217 9.89 12.94 -14.38
N LYS A 218 9.18 12.83 -15.51
CA LYS A 218 8.45 13.97 -16.04
C LYS A 218 7.26 14.23 -15.13
N GLU A 219 7.05 15.49 -14.77
CA GLU A 219 5.89 15.88 -13.98
C GLU A 219 4.62 15.44 -14.71
N GLU A 220 3.88 14.51 -14.10
CA GLU A 220 2.62 14.02 -14.64
C GLU A 220 1.64 15.17 -14.74
N ARG A 221 1.17 15.43 -15.98
CA ARG A 221 0.06 16.36 -16.18
C ARG A 221 -1.21 15.69 -15.69
N PRO A 222 -1.94 16.31 -14.75
CA PRO A 222 -3.19 15.73 -14.27
C PRO A 222 -4.15 15.55 -15.44
N ASN A 223 -4.87 14.42 -15.43
CA ASN A 223 -5.91 14.13 -16.41
C ASN A 223 -6.90 15.32 -16.45
N PRO A 224 -7.20 15.92 -17.63
CA PRO A 224 -8.11 17.06 -17.72
C PRO A 224 -9.47 16.83 -17.08
N PHE A 225 -9.98 15.60 -17.09
CA PHE A 225 -11.20 15.23 -16.39
C PHE A 225 -11.04 15.35 -14.87
N MET A 226 -9.97 14.79 -14.31
CA MET A 226 -9.65 14.89 -12.88
C MET A 226 -9.40 16.33 -12.43
N SER A 227 -8.82 17.16 -13.30
CA SER A 227 -8.63 18.59 -13.05
C SER A 227 -9.93 19.39 -12.98
N ALA A 228 -11.02 18.89 -13.58
CA ALA A 228 -12.32 19.55 -13.59
C ALA A 228 -13.23 19.12 -12.41
N LEU A 229 -12.88 18.05 -11.69
CA LEU A 229 -13.62 17.59 -10.51
C LEU A 229 -13.38 18.53 -9.31
N PRO A 230 -14.36 18.67 -8.41
CA PRO A 230 -14.19 19.47 -7.21
C PRO A 230 -13.11 18.89 -6.29
N LYS A 231 -12.50 19.77 -5.49
CA LYS A 231 -11.58 19.37 -4.40
C LYS A 231 -12.36 18.60 -3.33
N VAL A 232 -11.76 17.52 -2.80
CA VAL A 232 -12.33 16.72 -1.72
C VAL A 232 -11.33 16.68 -0.57
N LEU A 233 -11.58 17.48 0.46
CA LEU A 233 -10.62 17.76 1.52
C LEU A 233 -11.13 17.27 2.86
N PHE A 234 -10.33 16.50 3.59
CA PHE A 234 -10.56 16.33 5.02
C PHE A 234 -10.16 17.61 5.76
N ILE A 235 -10.96 17.97 6.76
CA ILE A 235 -10.70 19.08 7.67
C ILE A 235 -10.77 18.59 9.11
N HIS A 236 -10.04 19.26 9.99
CA HIS A 236 -10.16 19.03 11.43
C HIS A 236 -11.54 19.48 11.96
N ARG A 237 -12.00 18.80 13.01
CA ARG A 237 -13.29 19.05 13.66
C ARG A 237 -13.46 20.49 14.17
N ASP A 238 -12.39 21.11 14.64
CA ASP A 238 -12.38 22.50 15.11
C ASP A 238 -12.74 23.52 14.00
N ILE A 239 -12.34 23.26 12.75
CA ILE A 239 -12.70 24.09 11.59
C ILE A 239 -14.21 23.95 11.32
N ALA A 240 -14.73 22.72 11.36
CA ALA A 240 -16.16 22.46 11.17
C ALA A 240 -17.02 23.09 12.29
N ASP A 241 -16.57 23.00 13.54
CA ASP A 241 -17.24 23.61 14.68
C ASP A 241 -17.25 25.15 14.58
N GLU A 242 -16.15 25.78 14.15
CA GLU A 242 -16.10 27.23 13.94
C GLU A 242 -16.95 27.68 12.75
N LEU A 243 -17.10 26.85 11.70
CA LEU A 243 -18.07 27.08 10.63
C LEU A 243 -19.50 27.08 11.20
N LEU A 244 -19.86 26.10 12.03
CA LEU A 244 -21.21 26.00 12.60
C LEU A 244 -21.50 27.02 13.72
N LYS A 245 -20.47 27.63 14.31
CA LYS A 245 -20.62 28.58 15.41
C LYS A 245 -21.53 29.76 15.04
N GLY A 246 -22.60 29.92 15.82
CA GLY A 246 -23.63 30.95 15.63
C GLY A 246 -24.83 30.49 14.79
N SER A 247 -24.81 29.28 14.22
CA SER A 247 -25.95 28.70 13.48
C SER A 247 -27.06 28.13 14.38
N GLY A 248 -26.79 27.97 15.68
CA GLY A 248 -27.69 27.25 16.60
C GLY A 248 -27.47 25.73 16.61
N HIS A 249 -26.53 25.23 15.82
CA HIS A 249 -26.18 23.81 15.71
C HIS A 249 -24.71 23.55 16.05
N THR A 250 -24.44 22.35 16.56
CA THR A 250 -23.10 21.74 16.62
C THR A 250 -23.10 20.44 15.81
N LEU A 251 -21.92 19.95 15.39
CA LEU A 251 -21.83 18.65 14.72
C LEU A 251 -22.46 17.53 15.57
N GLU A 252 -22.26 17.56 16.90
CA GLU A 252 -22.81 16.56 17.82
C GLU A 252 -24.35 16.61 17.84
N THR A 253 -24.94 17.80 17.90
CA THR A 253 -26.40 17.91 17.83
C THR A 253 -26.96 17.45 16.49
N LEU A 254 -26.30 17.80 15.38
CA LEU A 254 -26.73 17.42 14.03
C LEU A 254 -26.63 15.91 13.82
N GLN A 255 -25.52 15.29 14.21
CA GLN A 255 -25.36 13.85 14.19
C GLN A 255 -26.47 13.15 14.98
N ASN A 256 -26.71 13.58 16.23
CA ASN A 256 -27.74 12.96 17.07
C ASN A 256 -29.15 13.07 16.47
N GLU A 257 -29.49 14.19 15.83
CA GLU A 257 -30.77 14.35 15.16
C GLU A 257 -30.89 13.49 13.91
N ILE A 258 -29.85 13.47 13.07
CA ILE A 258 -29.82 12.68 11.83
C ILE A 258 -29.90 11.18 12.16
N ASP A 259 -29.08 10.70 13.10
CA ASP A 259 -29.01 9.30 13.49
C ASP A 259 -30.34 8.78 14.06
N LYS A 260 -31.04 9.61 14.84
CA LYS A 260 -32.33 9.25 15.45
C LYS A 260 -33.49 9.30 14.46
N SER A 261 -33.52 10.31 13.61
CA SER A 261 -34.65 10.55 12.70
C SER A 261 -34.53 9.84 11.36
N LEU A 262 -33.31 9.49 10.96
CA LEU A 262 -32.96 9.10 9.59
C LEU A 262 -33.54 10.07 8.56
N LYS A 263 -33.40 11.37 8.86
CA LYS A 263 -33.80 12.47 7.98
C LYS A 263 -32.67 13.48 7.83
N SER A 264 -32.61 14.06 6.65
CA SER A 264 -31.66 15.12 6.32
C SER A 264 -31.85 16.31 7.26
N LYS A 265 -30.72 16.87 7.69
CA LYS A 265 -30.62 18.13 8.44
C LYS A 265 -29.69 19.08 7.72
N SER A 266 -29.74 19.08 6.39
CA SER A 266 -28.88 19.91 5.55
C SER A 266 -29.37 21.36 5.50
N PHE A 267 -28.45 22.32 5.57
CA PHE A 267 -28.76 23.76 5.54
C PHE A 267 -27.55 24.59 5.09
N ILE A 268 -27.81 25.81 4.63
CA ILE A 268 -26.75 26.78 4.34
C ILE A 268 -26.25 27.36 5.66
N ILE A 269 -24.93 27.37 5.85
CA ILE A 269 -24.32 27.99 7.03
C ILE A 269 -24.25 29.50 6.78
N ASP A 270 -25.30 30.20 7.19
CA ASP A 270 -25.42 31.63 6.94
C ASP A 270 -24.33 32.44 7.63
N GLY A 271 -23.84 33.44 6.91
CA GLY A 271 -22.90 34.41 7.45
C GLY A 271 -21.47 33.93 7.68
N LYS A 272 -21.13 32.80 7.06
CA LYS A 272 -19.79 32.22 7.08
C LYS A 272 -19.32 32.01 5.65
N LYS A 273 -18.06 32.38 5.41
CA LYS A 273 -17.39 32.17 4.13
C LYS A 273 -16.03 31.54 4.39
N LEU A 274 -15.77 30.41 3.75
CA LEU A 274 -14.49 29.73 3.84
C LEU A 274 -13.57 30.21 2.73
N ILE A 275 -12.31 30.46 3.08
CA ILE A 275 -11.21 30.63 2.14
C ILE A 275 -10.12 29.62 2.53
N VAL A 276 -9.66 28.84 1.57
CA VAL A 276 -8.52 27.94 1.72
C VAL A 276 -7.47 28.39 0.72
N ASN A 277 -6.28 28.73 1.22
CA ASN A 277 -5.09 28.90 0.41
C ASN A 277 -4.14 27.75 0.74
N ALA A 278 -4.05 26.78 -0.16
CA ALA A 278 -3.17 25.62 -0.01
C ALA A 278 -1.91 25.84 -0.85
N VAL A 279 -0.77 25.72 -0.18
CA VAL A 279 0.55 25.86 -0.78
C VAL A 279 1.30 24.57 -0.53
N THR A 280 1.93 24.01 -1.57
CA THR A 280 2.76 22.82 -1.46
C THR A 280 4.24 23.16 -1.43
N THR A 281 5.02 22.24 -0.88
CA THR A 281 6.48 22.25 -0.91
C THR A 281 6.98 20.90 -1.39
N THR A 282 8.08 20.90 -2.13
CA THR A 282 8.71 19.67 -2.62
C THR A 282 10.03 19.47 -1.90
N LYS A 283 10.21 18.29 -1.32
CA LYS A 283 11.47 17.86 -0.71
C LYS A 283 12.01 16.65 -1.46
N GLU A 284 13.33 16.60 -1.58
CA GLU A 284 14.02 15.40 -2.04
C GLU A 284 14.28 14.49 -0.84
N VAL A 285 13.93 13.21 -0.97
CA VAL A 285 14.14 12.19 0.05
C VAL A 285 14.96 11.06 -0.57
N THR A 286 16.03 10.66 0.10
CA THR A 286 16.85 9.52 -0.32
C THR A 286 16.33 8.25 0.35
N LEU A 287 16.01 7.25 -0.46
CA LEU A 287 15.68 5.89 -0.03
C LEU A 287 16.79 4.93 -0.49
N ASN A 288 16.76 3.68 -0.04
CA ASN A 288 17.78 2.69 -0.38
C ASN A 288 17.15 1.34 -0.67
N ASN A 289 17.49 0.71 -1.78
CA ASN A 289 17.36 -0.75 -1.84
C ASN A 289 18.53 -1.40 -1.10
N ILE A 290 18.30 -2.58 -0.54
CA ILE A 290 19.32 -3.44 0.07
C ILE A 290 19.54 -4.65 -0.83
N ALA A 291 20.78 -4.91 -1.22
CA ALA A 291 21.11 -5.95 -2.18
C ALA A 291 22.39 -6.71 -1.80
N GLY A 292 22.26 -8.02 -1.67
CA GLY A 292 23.36 -8.94 -1.42
C GLY A 292 23.21 -10.21 -2.24
N TYR A 293 24.31 -10.83 -2.66
CA TYR A 293 24.26 -11.98 -3.56
C TYR A 293 25.14 -13.15 -3.16
N VAL A 294 24.72 -14.35 -3.59
CA VAL A 294 25.50 -15.58 -3.57
C VAL A 294 26.05 -15.82 -4.98
N GLU A 295 27.37 -15.85 -5.12
CA GLU A 295 28.01 -16.09 -6.42
C GLU A 295 27.79 -17.54 -6.89
N GLY A 296 27.37 -17.69 -8.15
CA GLY A 296 27.26 -18.97 -8.84
C GLY A 296 28.62 -19.64 -9.06
N ARG A 297 28.64 -20.96 -9.20
CA ARG A 297 29.88 -21.73 -9.37
C ARG A 297 30.36 -21.85 -10.82
N ASP A 298 29.50 -21.58 -11.79
CA ASP A 298 29.85 -21.73 -13.20
C ASP A 298 30.68 -20.53 -13.68
N PRO A 299 31.78 -20.71 -14.44
CA PRO A 299 32.62 -19.60 -14.88
C PRO A 299 31.91 -18.55 -15.75
N VAL A 300 30.84 -18.93 -16.44
CA VAL A 300 30.07 -18.04 -17.35
C VAL A 300 28.72 -17.70 -16.74
N LEU A 301 27.95 -18.72 -16.33
CA LEU A 301 26.58 -18.52 -15.86
C LEU A 301 26.49 -17.78 -14.52
N LYS A 302 27.58 -17.68 -13.74
CA LYS A 302 27.62 -16.84 -12.54
C LYS A 302 27.36 -15.35 -12.81
N ASN A 303 27.49 -14.90 -14.06
CA ASN A 303 27.17 -13.53 -14.45
C ASN A 303 25.67 -13.33 -14.74
N GLU A 304 24.88 -14.40 -14.77
CA GLU A 304 23.42 -14.35 -14.78
C GLU A 304 22.89 -14.45 -13.34
N VAL A 305 21.75 -13.80 -13.09
CA VAL A 305 21.14 -13.75 -11.75
C VAL A 305 19.69 -14.21 -11.76
N ILE A 306 19.31 -14.90 -10.69
CA ILE A 306 17.93 -15.06 -10.27
C ILE A 306 17.75 -14.10 -9.09
N ILE A 307 16.73 -13.25 -9.16
CA ILE A 307 16.43 -12.30 -8.10
C ILE A 307 15.34 -12.91 -7.22
N PHE A 308 15.57 -12.88 -5.90
CA PHE A 308 14.50 -12.98 -4.91
C PHE A 308 14.27 -11.58 -4.36
N SER A 309 13.05 -11.09 -4.48
CA SER A 309 12.68 -9.73 -4.08
C SER A 309 11.54 -9.70 -3.07
N GLY A 310 11.46 -8.61 -2.33
CA GLY A 310 10.36 -8.25 -1.45
C GLY A 310 10.64 -6.87 -0.86
N HIS A 311 9.60 -6.08 -0.60
CA HIS A 311 9.80 -4.78 0.01
C HIS A 311 10.11 -4.89 1.51
N TYR A 312 10.65 -3.80 2.06
CA TYR A 312 10.94 -3.68 3.50
C TYR A 312 10.40 -2.38 4.12
N ASP A 313 9.69 -1.56 3.34
CA ASP A 313 8.95 -0.38 3.80
C ASP A 313 7.49 -0.68 4.07
N HIS A 314 6.93 0.02 5.05
CA HIS A 314 5.51 -0.05 5.37
C HIS A 314 4.93 1.36 5.63
N ILE A 315 3.66 1.46 6.00
CA ILE A 315 2.92 2.75 6.03
C ILE A 315 3.06 3.57 7.33
N GLY A 316 3.92 3.19 8.27
CA GLY A 316 4.15 3.94 9.52
C GLY A 316 3.01 3.91 10.54
N GLY A 317 2.91 4.95 11.37
CA GLY A 317 1.83 5.09 12.35
C GLY A 317 1.95 6.35 13.21
N SER A 318 1.00 6.58 14.12
CA SER A 318 1.05 7.68 15.09
C SER A 318 0.65 7.28 16.49
N GLY A 319 1.27 7.93 17.49
CA GLY A 319 0.99 7.66 18.89
C GLY A 319 1.13 6.17 19.21
N GLU A 320 0.06 5.57 19.72
CA GLU A 320 -0.02 4.15 20.05
C GLU A 320 -0.49 3.27 18.88
N ARG A 321 -0.92 3.87 17.75
CA ARG A 321 -1.41 3.18 16.55
C ARG A 321 -0.29 3.05 15.52
N ILE A 322 0.54 2.02 15.69
CA ILE A 322 1.63 1.70 14.78
C ILE A 322 1.20 0.57 13.85
N ASN A 323 1.26 0.78 12.52
CA ASN A 323 1.11 -0.29 11.55
C ASN A 323 2.44 -1.03 11.47
N THR A 324 2.53 -2.17 12.14
CA THR A 324 3.79 -2.91 12.28
C THR A 324 4.17 -3.70 11.03
N GLY A 325 3.20 -4.06 10.19
CA GLY A 325 3.46 -4.74 8.93
C GLY A 325 4.13 -6.10 9.11
N ALA A 326 3.44 -7.00 9.81
CA ALA A 326 3.97 -8.34 10.12
C ALA A 326 3.89 -9.27 8.92
N ASP A 327 2.74 -9.32 8.23
CA ASP A 327 2.64 -10.04 6.97
C ASP A 327 3.10 -9.16 5.81
N ASP A 328 2.58 -7.93 5.77
CA ASP A 328 2.91 -6.88 4.81
C ASP A 328 3.90 -5.90 5.46
N ASP A 329 5.21 -6.16 5.46
CA ASP A 329 5.98 -6.96 4.51
C ASP A 329 7.08 -7.81 5.17
N ALA A 330 7.12 -7.79 6.51
CA ALA A 330 8.19 -8.42 7.27
C ALA A 330 8.30 -9.93 6.97
N SER A 331 7.18 -10.56 6.60
CA SER A 331 7.12 -11.98 6.21
C SER A 331 7.98 -12.28 4.97
N GLY A 332 7.91 -11.45 3.93
CA GLY A 332 8.71 -11.57 2.70
C GLY A 332 10.19 -11.30 2.98
N CYS A 333 10.49 -10.24 3.72
CA CYS A 333 11.85 -9.93 4.17
C CYS A 333 12.52 -11.11 4.91
N ALA A 334 11.81 -11.71 5.86
CA ALA A 334 12.28 -12.86 6.62
C ALA A 334 12.54 -14.08 5.72
N ALA A 335 11.65 -14.34 4.75
CA ALA A 335 11.84 -15.41 3.77
C ALA A 335 13.11 -15.23 2.95
N LEU A 336 13.37 -14.03 2.44
CA LEU A 336 14.59 -13.72 1.70
C LEU A 336 15.85 -13.98 2.54
N LEU A 337 15.87 -13.59 3.82
CA LEU A 337 17.00 -13.85 4.72
C LEU A 337 17.22 -15.36 4.97
N SER A 338 16.16 -16.11 5.24
CA SER A 338 16.26 -17.57 5.44
C SER A 338 16.68 -18.30 4.16
N MET A 339 16.18 -17.89 2.99
CA MET A 339 16.64 -18.42 1.69
C MET A 339 18.10 -18.07 1.42
N ALA A 340 18.52 -16.83 1.70
CA ALA A 340 19.91 -16.40 1.58
C ALA A 340 20.85 -17.27 2.41
N LYS A 341 20.50 -17.53 3.66
CA LYS A 341 21.23 -18.44 4.55
C LYS A 341 21.30 -19.86 3.97
N ALA A 342 20.19 -20.38 3.45
CA ALA A 342 20.14 -21.70 2.83
C ALA A 342 21.06 -21.79 1.60
N PHE A 343 20.95 -20.87 0.63
CA PHE A 343 21.83 -20.82 -0.55
C PHE A 343 23.30 -20.60 -0.15
N GLN A 344 23.55 -19.76 0.86
CA GLN A 344 24.89 -19.45 1.30
C GLN A 344 25.58 -20.63 2.01
N SER A 345 24.81 -21.52 2.65
CA SER A 345 25.33 -22.74 3.27
C SER A 345 25.71 -23.86 2.28
N MET A 346 25.24 -23.79 1.04
CA MET A 346 25.42 -24.88 0.06
C MET A 346 26.90 -25.11 -0.25
N LYS A 347 27.37 -26.34 -0.05
CA LYS A 347 28.73 -26.77 -0.47
C LYS A 347 28.95 -26.64 -1.97
N LYS A 348 27.89 -26.88 -2.75
CA LYS A 348 27.89 -26.74 -4.21
C LYS A 348 26.84 -25.70 -4.58
N LYS A 349 27.31 -24.48 -4.88
CA LYS A 349 26.45 -23.36 -5.30
C LYS A 349 25.70 -23.69 -6.60
N PRO A 350 24.56 -23.02 -6.89
CA PRO A 350 23.94 -23.09 -8.21
C PRO A 350 24.89 -22.62 -9.32
N LEU A 351 24.55 -22.88 -10.58
CA LEU A 351 25.38 -22.44 -11.71
C LEU A 351 25.36 -20.92 -11.82
N ARG A 352 24.17 -20.33 -11.70
CA ARG A 352 23.93 -18.89 -11.70
C ARG A 352 24.07 -18.27 -10.32
N SER A 353 24.29 -16.97 -10.29
CA SER A 353 24.27 -16.22 -9.04
C SER A 353 22.83 -16.00 -8.57
N ILE A 354 22.66 -15.83 -7.26
CA ILE A 354 21.37 -15.52 -6.64
C ILE A 354 21.49 -14.14 -6.00
N LEU A 355 20.63 -13.21 -6.40
CA LEU A 355 20.52 -11.89 -5.81
C LEU A 355 19.34 -11.87 -4.83
N PHE A 356 19.58 -11.39 -3.62
CA PHE A 356 18.53 -11.03 -2.66
C PHE A 356 18.41 -9.52 -2.68
N LEU A 357 17.22 -9.04 -3.03
CA LEU A 357 16.92 -7.63 -3.24
C LEU A 357 15.75 -7.23 -2.34
N TRP A 358 16.04 -6.55 -1.25
CA TRP A 358 15.01 -5.89 -0.44
C TRP A 358 14.83 -4.47 -0.96
N VAL A 359 13.64 -4.12 -1.42
CA VAL A 359 13.38 -2.81 -2.03
C VAL A 359 12.59 -1.91 -1.08
N SER A 360 12.81 -0.60 -1.16
CA SER A 360 12.01 0.38 -0.41
C SER A 360 11.01 1.08 -1.34
N GLY A 361 10.09 1.85 -0.78
CA GLY A 361 9.15 2.67 -1.53
C GLY A 361 8.09 1.89 -2.32
N GLU A 362 7.78 0.65 -1.94
CA GLU A 362 6.69 -0.15 -2.52
C GLU A 362 5.36 0.57 -2.27
N GLU A 363 5.12 0.93 -1.02
CA GLU A 363 3.88 1.46 -0.47
C GLU A 363 3.47 2.82 -1.03
N ILE A 364 4.43 3.50 -1.65
CA ILE A 364 4.27 4.84 -2.23
C ILE A 364 4.36 4.83 -3.76
N GLY A 365 4.50 3.65 -4.39
CA GLY A 365 4.47 3.50 -5.84
C GLY A 365 5.55 2.62 -6.45
N LEU A 366 6.00 1.55 -5.77
CA LEU A 366 6.99 0.59 -6.29
C LEU A 366 8.35 1.21 -6.65
N TYR A 367 8.73 2.31 -6.00
CA TYR A 367 9.88 3.11 -6.46
C TYR A 367 11.22 2.42 -6.30
N GLY A 368 11.39 1.52 -5.34
CA GLY A 368 12.63 0.78 -5.16
C GLY A 368 12.88 -0.19 -6.29
N SER A 369 11.90 -1.02 -6.64
CA SER A 369 12.00 -1.94 -7.77
C SER A 369 12.03 -1.20 -9.12
N GLU A 370 11.30 -0.10 -9.25
CA GLU A 370 11.38 0.76 -10.44
C GLU A 370 12.78 1.38 -10.58
N SER A 371 13.34 1.93 -9.50
CA SER A 371 14.70 2.46 -9.50
C SER A 371 15.73 1.38 -9.82
N TYR A 372 15.57 0.17 -9.28
CA TYR A 372 16.44 -0.96 -9.59
C TYR A 372 16.39 -1.30 -11.08
N THR A 373 15.20 -1.39 -11.68
CA THR A 373 15.08 -1.74 -13.10
C THR A 373 15.50 -0.62 -14.05
N ARG A 374 15.54 0.64 -13.59
CA ARG A 374 16.10 1.78 -14.34
C ARG A 374 17.63 1.82 -14.29
N ASP A 375 18.21 1.54 -13.13
CA ASP A 375 19.67 1.53 -12.90
C ASP A 375 20.09 0.26 -12.14
N PRO A 376 20.20 -0.89 -12.83
CA PRO A 376 20.29 -2.19 -12.17
C PRO A 376 21.72 -2.52 -11.73
N LEU A 377 21.85 -3.15 -10.55
CA LEU A 377 23.15 -3.61 -10.04
C LEU A 377 23.75 -4.77 -10.86
N PHE A 378 22.87 -5.55 -11.51
CA PHE A 378 23.23 -6.54 -12.53
C PHE A 378 22.47 -6.19 -13.81
N PRO A 379 23.12 -6.19 -15.00
CA PRO A 379 22.44 -5.84 -16.24
C PRO A 379 21.13 -6.64 -16.42
N LEU A 380 20.03 -5.98 -16.78
CA LEU A 380 18.72 -6.64 -16.87
C LEU A 380 18.70 -7.81 -17.87
N ASP A 381 19.48 -7.75 -18.95
CA ASP A 381 19.62 -8.86 -19.90
C ASP A 381 20.29 -10.10 -19.28
N LYS A 382 20.90 -9.96 -18.09
CA LYS A 382 21.45 -11.04 -17.27
C LYS A 382 20.50 -11.52 -16.16
N THR A 383 19.37 -10.85 -15.95
CA THR A 383 18.32 -11.29 -15.01
C THR A 383 17.45 -12.37 -15.63
N VAL A 384 17.52 -13.59 -15.11
CA VAL A 384 16.84 -14.78 -15.67
C VAL A 384 15.38 -14.85 -15.23
N ALA A 385 15.12 -14.50 -13.99
CA ALA A 385 13.79 -14.43 -13.41
C ALA A 385 13.82 -13.55 -12.15
N ASP A 386 12.66 -13.03 -11.79
CA ASP A 386 12.38 -12.40 -10.51
C ASP A 386 11.35 -13.25 -9.73
N LEU A 387 11.67 -13.56 -8.47
CA LEU A 387 10.88 -14.40 -7.58
C LEU A 387 10.50 -13.57 -6.35
N ASN A 388 9.39 -12.85 -6.46
CA ASN A 388 8.92 -11.90 -5.46
C ASN A 388 8.10 -12.57 -4.36
N MET A 389 8.29 -12.14 -3.13
CA MET A 389 7.55 -12.63 -1.96
C MET A 389 7.11 -11.47 -1.09
N ASP A 390 5.80 -11.41 -0.86
CA ASP A 390 5.16 -10.43 0.02
C ASP A 390 3.84 -11.04 0.58
N MET A 391 3.52 -10.73 1.83
CA MET A 391 2.37 -11.24 2.58
C MET A 391 2.27 -12.78 2.57
N ILE A 392 3.27 -13.50 3.09
CA ILE A 392 3.39 -14.96 2.89
C ILE A 392 2.99 -15.82 4.11
N GLY A 393 2.58 -15.19 5.21
CA GLY A 393 2.39 -15.83 6.51
C GLY A 393 0.97 -15.91 7.02
N ARG A 394 0.03 -15.13 6.47
CA ARG A 394 -1.37 -15.16 6.95
C ARG A 394 -2.14 -16.39 6.49
N VAL A 395 -3.13 -16.74 7.29
CA VAL A 395 -4.09 -17.82 7.02
C VAL A 395 -5.49 -17.26 7.15
N LYS A 396 -6.36 -17.66 6.21
CA LYS A 396 -7.77 -17.24 6.17
C LYS A 396 -8.48 -17.37 7.51
N GLY A 397 -8.88 -16.22 8.07
CA GLY A 397 -9.79 -16.12 9.20
C GLY A 397 -11.26 -15.90 8.78
N ILE A 398 -12.15 -15.83 9.78
CA ILE A 398 -13.58 -15.54 9.56
C ILE A 398 -13.77 -14.16 8.90
N ALA A 399 -12.98 -13.17 9.30
CA ALA A 399 -13.05 -11.81 8.75
C ALA A 399 -12.52 -11.72 7.31
N ASP A 400 -11.68 -12.67 6.88
CA ASP A 400 -11.00 -12.66 5.56
C ASP A 400 -11.77 -13.49 4.51
N SER A 401 -13.09 -13.63 4.68
CA SER A 401 -13.95 -14.51 3.87
C SER A 401 -14.83 -13.76 2.87
N THR A 402 -14.40 -12.61 2.37
CA THR A 402 -15.13 -11.79 1.38
C THR A 402 -14.43 -11.77 0.01
N ASP A 403 -15.17 -11.49 -1.06
CA ASP A 403 -14.61 -11.31 -2.42
C ASP A 403 -13.61 -10.12 -2.49
N GLN A 404 -13.69 -9.20 -1.54
CA GLN A 404 -12.79 -8.04 -1.44
C GLN A 404 -11.47 -8.36 -0.73
N THR A 405 -11.45 -9.43 0.08
CA THR A 405 -10.28 -9.86 0.87
C THR A 405 -10.01 -11.35 0.63
N PRO A 406 -9.75 -11.79 -0.63
CA PRO A 406 -9.46 -13.19 -0.89
C PRO A 406 -8.15 -13.58 -0.19
N MET A 407 -8.22 -14.65 0.59
CA MET A 407 -7.13 -15.13 1.43
C MET A 407 -6.98 -16.65 1.31
N THR A 408 -5.74 -17.12 1.32
CA THR A 408 -5.40 -18.55 1.21
C THR A 408 -5.52 -19.31 2.54
N GLY A 409 -5.75 -20.62 2.44
CA GLY A 409 -5.71 -21.54 3.58
C GLY A 409 -4.29 -21.84 4.06
N PRO A 410 -4.12 -22.70 5.09
CA PRO A 410 -2.82 -23.04 5.67
C PRO A 410 -1.79 -23.64 4.70
N ASN A 411 -2.27 -24.35 3.67
CA ASN A 411 -1.44 -25.11 2.73
C ASN A 411 -1.57 -24.58 1.30
N THR A 412 -1.97 -23.32 1.12
CA THR A 412 -2.21 -22.74 -0.21
C THR A 412 -1.50 -21.39 -0.30
N VAL A 413 -1.03 -21.03 -1.49
CA VAL A 413 -0.47 -19.71 -1.79
C VAL A 413 -1.00 -19.22 -3.13
N PHE A 414 -1.27 -17.93 -3.24
CA PHE A 414 -1.56 -17.35 -4.54
C PHE A 414 -0.26 -17.18 -5.32
N VAL A 415 -0.28 -17.56 -6.60
CA VAL A 415 0.84 -17.38 -7.51
C VAL A 415 0.43 -16.38 -8.59
N ILE A 416 0.92 -15.16 -8.45
CA ILE A 416 0.66 -14.05 -9.37
C ILE A 416 1.78 -14.03 -10.41
N THR A 417 1.40 -14.05 -11.69
CA THR A 417 2.34 -14.12 -12.80
C THR A 417 1.69 -13.67 -14.11
N GLY A 418 2.51 -13.18 -15.03
CA GLY A 418 2.08 -12.82 -16.37
C GLY A 418 2.14 -13.98 -17.35
N ASN A 419 2.60 -15.15 -16.88
CA ASN A 419 2.99 -16.28 -17.70
C ASN A 419 3.94 -15.84 -18.83
N GLN A 420 4.98 -15.08 -18.51
CA GLN A 420 5.99 -14.63 -19.49
C GLN A 420 6.87 -15.79 -19.98
N SER A 421 6.95 -16.86 -19.18
CA SER A 421 7.72 -18.08 -19.45
C SER A 421 6.91 -19.30 -19.03
N SER A 422 6.42 -20.07 -20.00
CA SER A 422 5.76 -21.35 -19.73
C SER A 422 6.71 -22.37 -19.06
N GLU A 423 8.01 -22.24 -19.31
CA GLU A 423 9.05 -23.05 -18.67
C GLU A 423 9.13 -22.78 -17.16
N LEU A 424 9.05 -21.51 -16.74
CA LEU A 424 9.05 -21.14 -15.32
C LEU A 424 7.82 -21.71 -14.59
N LEU A 425 6.63 -21.60 -15.20
CA LEU A 425 5.41 -22.20 -14.64
C LEU A 425 5.52 -23.72 -14.53
N SER A 426 6.05 -24.37 -15.57
CA SER A 426 6.24 -25.83 -15.55
C SER A 426 7.19 -26.28 -14.44
N ILE A 427 8.22 -25.48 -14.14
CA ILE A 427 9.13 -25.71 -13.01
C ILE A 427 8.38 -25.55 -11.68
N ALA A 428 7.65 -24.44 -11.51
CA ALA A 428 6.82 -24.16 -10.35
C ALA A 428 5.83 -25.31 -10.07
N ASP A 429 5.03 -25.70 -11.05
CA ASP A 429 4.04 -26.78 -10.91
C ASP A 429 4.68 -28.15 -10.62
N ALA A 430 5.89 -28.39 -11.12
CA ALA A 430 6.61 -29.63 -10.84
C ALA A 430 7.16 -29.70 -9.41
N ILE A 431 7.41 -28.55 -8.79
CA ILE A 431 7.83 -28.43 -7.40
C ILE A 431 6.59 -28.46 -6.50
N ASP A 432 5.54 -27.73 -6.86
CA ASP A 432 4.23 -27.73 -6.21
C ASP A 432 3.69 -29.15 -5.97
N ARG A 433 3.66 -29.99 -7.03
CA ARG A 433 3.26 -31.42 -6.96
C ARG A 433 4.06 -32.28 -5.97
N LYS A 434 5.22 -31.82 -5.52
CA LYS A 434 6.09 -32.50 -4.54
C LYS A 434 6.12 -31.78 -3.19
N SER A 435 5.56 -30.58 -3.12
CA SER A 435 5.49 -29.74 -1.95
C SER A 435 4.25 -30.06 -1.11
N THR A 436 4.15 -29.45 0.06
CA THR A 436 2.94 -29.48 0.90
C THR A 436 2.05 -28.27 0.68
N ILE A 437 2.48 -27.32 -0.15
CA ILE A 437 1.70 -26.17 -0.62
C ILE A 437 0.95 -26.58 -1.89
N ASP A 438 -0.22 -25.97 -2.09
CA ASP A 438 -1.02 -26.00 -3.32
C ASP A 438 -1.02 -24.61 -3.95
N PHE A 439 -0.75 -24.52 -5.24
CA PHE A 439 -0.70 -23.24 -5.96
C PHE A 439 -2.08 -22.82 -6.47
N ASP A 440 -2.49 -21.61 -6.09
CA ASP A 440 -3.71 -20.99 -6.56
C ASP A 440 -3.39 -19.83 -7.51
N TYR A 441 -3.75 -19.98 -8.78
CA TYR A 441 -3.55 -18.96 -9.81
C TYR A 441 -4.79 -18.07 -10.04
N SER A 442 -5.84 -18.20 -9.22
CA SER A 442 -7.14 -17.53 -9.44
C SER A 442 -7.07 -16.00 -9.41
N LEU A 443 -6.14 -15.44 -8.64
CA LEU A 443 -5.90 -14.00 -8.56
C LEU A 443 -4.86 -13.50 -9.57
N SER A 444 -4.31 -14.41 -10.37
CA SER A 444 -3.33 -14.09 -11.40
C SER A 444 -4.01 -13.53 -12.65
N GLY A 445 -3.24 -12.82 -13.46
CA GLY A 445 -3.69 -12.30 -14.74
C GLY A 445 -4.03 -10.80 -14.73
N ARG A 446 -3.84 -10.21 -15.90
CA ARG A 446 -3.86 -8.76 -16.12
C ARG A 446 -5.24 -8.13 -16.00
N GLU A 447 -6.28 -8.90 -16.30
CA GLU A 447 -7.67 -8.45 -16.32
C GLU A 447 -8.40 -8.81 -15.01
N HIS A 448 -7.70 -9.34 -14.01
CA HIS A 448 -8.32 -9.67 -12.73
C HIS A 448 -8.79 -8.38 -12.03
N PRO A 449 -10.04 -8.30 -11.52
CA PRO A 449 -10.61 -7.06 -10.98
C PRO A 449 -9.83 -6.44 -9.82
N LEU A 450 -9.15 -7.27 -9.01
CA LEU A 450 -8.31 -6.81 -7.89
C LEU A 450 -6.95 -6.25 -8.31
N GLN A 451 -6.58 -6.40 -9.59
CA GLN A 451 -5.35 -5.88 -10.20
C GLN A 451 -4.05 -6.26 -9.46
N LEU A 452 -4.05 -7.37 -8.70
CA LEU A 452 -2.88 -7.81 -7.93
C LEU A 452 -1.63 -8.07 -8.79
N PHE A 453 -1.83 -8.32 -10.08
CA PHE A 453 -0.77 -8.45 -11.07
C PHE A 453 0.16 -7.23 -11.21
N SER A 454 -0.31 -6.02 -10.86
CA SER A 454 0.47 -4.79 -10.99
C SER A 454 0.60 -4.03 -9.66
N ARG A 455 0.47 -4.74 -8.53
CA ARG A 455 0.40 -4.15 -7.18
C ARG A 455 1.59 -4.46 -6.28
N SER A 456 2.68 -5.03 -6.81
CA SER A 456 3.90 -5.28 -6.05
C SER A 456 5.13 -5.25 -6.97
N ASP A 457 6.33 -5.32 -6.38
CA ASP A 457 7.62 -5.02 -7.01
C ASP A 457 7.95 -5.84 -8.27
N HIS A 458 7.46 -7.09 -8.33
CA HIS A 458 7.61 -7.95 -9.51
C HIS A 458 7.15 -7.26 -10.81
N TYR A 459 6.17 -6.36 -10.75
CA TYR A 459 5.61 -5.69 -11.91
C TYR A 459 6.67 -4.85 -12.66
N ASN A 460 7.58 -4.18 -11.95
CA ASN A 460 8.66 -3.44 -12.60
C ASN A 460 9.62 -4.35 -13.40
N PHE A 461 9.75 -5.63 -13.02
CA PHE A 461 10.50 -6.63 -13.79
C PHE A 461 9.69 -7.18 -14.97
N VAL A 462 8.38 -7.36 -14.79
CA VAL A 462 7.45 -7.70 -15.88
C VAL A 462 7.59 -6.72 -17.04
N GLU A 463 7.58 -5.41 -16.77
CA GLU A 463 7.69 -4.36 -17.79
C GLU A 463 9.02 -4.40 -18.57
N LYS A 464 10.01 -5.16 -18.08
CA LYS A 464 11.30 -5.40 -18.74
C LYS A 464 11.41 -6.78 -19.39
N ASP A 465 10.28 -7.45 -19.63
CA ASP A 465 10.19 -8.80 -20.20
C ASP A 465 10.89 -9.89 -19.36
N ILE A 466 11.08 -9.66 -18.07
CA ILE A 466 11.68 -10.64 -17.16
C ILE A 466 10.56 -11.58 -16.66
N PRO A 467 10.75 -12.92 -16.72
CA PRO A 467 9.82 -13.87 -16.13
C PRO A 467 9.70 -13.70 -14.62
N VAL A 468 8.47 -13.71 -14.11
CA VAL A 468 8.20 -13.51 -12.68
C VAL A 468 7.29 -14.58 -12.09
N LEU A 469 7.51 -14.86 -10.81
CA LEU A 469 6.52 -15.43 -9.90
C LEU A 469 6.41 -14.54 -8.67
N PHE A 470 5.20 -14.16 -8.30
CA PHE A 470 4.92 -13.47 -7.05
C PHE A 470 4.07 -14.36 -6.16
N PHE A 471 4.60 -14.70 -4.97
CA PHE A 471 3.86 -15.44 -3.95
C PHE A 471 3.27 -14.50 -2.92
N SER A 472 1.97 -14.64 -2.67
CA SER A 472 1.24 -13.93 -1.62
C SER A 472 0.12 -14.80 -1.06
N THR A 473 -0.26 -14.56 0.19
CA THR A 473 -1.42 -15.20 0.80
C THR A 473 -2.73 -14.51 0.44
N GLY A 474 -2.67 -13.33 -0.16
CA GLY A 474 -3.81 -12.54 -0.61
C GLY A 474 -4.01 -11.31 0.26
N LEU A 475 -5.25 -10.79 0.28
CA LEU A 475 -5.60 -9.61 1.06
C LEU A 475 -6.29 -10.04 2.37
N HIS A 476 -5.96 -9.42 3.49
CA HIS A 476 -6.63 -9.62 4.77
C HIS A 476 -7.28 -8.37 5.34
N SER A 477 -8.22 -8.58 6.23
CA SER A 477 -8.94 -7.56 6.99
C SER A 477 -8.06 -6.60 7.80
N ASP A 478 -6.85 -7.00 8.19
CA ASP A 478 -5.91 -6.11 8.89
C ASP A 478 -4.85 -5.46 7.97
N TYR A 479 -4.99 -5.55 6.64
CA TYR A 479 -4.02 -5.02 5.69
C TYR A 479 -3.93 -3.50 5.86
N HIS A 480 -2.71 -2.95 5.96
CA HIS A 480 -2.46 -1.52 6.23
C HIS A 480 -3.09 -1.03 7.55
N THR A 481 -3.14 -1.88 8.58
CA THR A 481 -3.69 -1.50 9.90
C THR A 481 -2.76 -1.91 11.05
N PRO A 482 -2.97 -1.37 12.27
CA PRO A 482 -2.24 -1.81 13.46
C PRO A 482 -2.54 -3.27 13.85
N GLY A 483 -3.52 -3.90 13.20
CA GLY A 483 -3.88 -5.30 13.40
C GLY A 483 -3.00 -6.28 12.61
N ASP A 484 -2.13 -5.82 11.70
CA ASP A 484 -1.15 -6.67 11.02
C ASP A 484 0.06 -6.94 11.94
N VAL A 485 -0.13 -7.93 12.81
CA VAL A 485 0.76 -8.26 13.92
C VAL A 485 1.22 -9.71 13.86
N ILE A 486 2.35 -9.97 14.50
CA ILE A 486 3.04 -11.26 14.47
C ILE A 486 2.18 -12.43 14.95
N GLU A 487 1.29 -12.21 15.92
CA GLU A 487 0.42 -13.23 16.51
C GLU A 487 -0.58 -13.82 15.51
N LYS A 488 -0.78 -13.15 14.37
CA LYS A 488 -1.70 -13.58 13.30
C LYS A 488 -1.00 -14.31 12.15
N LEU A 489 0.32 -14.50 12.22
CA LEU A 489 1.06 -15.28 11.24
C LEU A 489 1.09 -16.76 11.59
N ASP A 490 1.04 -17.60 10.55
CA ASP A 490 1.34 -19.03 10.64
C ASP A 490 2.76 -19.27 10.12
N PHE A 491 3.72 -19.38 11.04
CA PHE A 491 5.12 -19.62 10.69
C PHE A 491 5.39 -20.99 10.04
N LYS A 492 4.51 -21.97 10.22
CA LYS A 492 4.64 -23.25 9.48
C LYS A 492 4.26 -23.07 8.03
N LYS A 493 3.20 -22.30 7.76
CA LYS A 493 2.86 -21.89 6.39
C LYS A 493 4.01 -21.09 5.77
N MET A 494 4.54 -20.08 6.46
CA MET A 494 5.69 -19.31 5.94
C MET A 494 6.88 -20.21 5.62
N GLU A 495 7.21 -21.18 6.48
CA GLU A 495 8.27 -22.16 6.23
C GLU A 495 8.00 -22.95 4.94
N MET A 496 6.78 -23.44 4.76
CA MET A 496 6.38 -24.20 3.57
C MET A 496 6.46 -23.35 2.29
N VAL A 497 5.92 -22.12 2.31
CA VAL A 497 5.95 -21.19 1.18
C VAL A 497 7.39 -20.81 0.82
N THR A 498 8.21 -20.48 1.81
CA THR A 498 9.62 -20.09 1.64
C THR A 498 10.47 -21.23 1.09
N ARG A 499 10.28 -22.46 1.58
CA ARG A 499 10.97 -23.65 1.03
C ARG A 499 10.59 -23.91 -0.42
N THR A 500 9.32 -23.73 -0.75
CA THR A 500 8.82 -23.95 -2.11
C THR A 500 9.44 -22.93 -3.08
N MET A 501 9.47 -21.65 -2.70
CA MET A 501 10.10 -20.60 -3.51
C MET A 501 11.62 -20.81 -3.64
N PHE A 502 12.29 -21.24 -2.55
CA PHE A 502 13.70 -21.63 -2.57
C PHE A 502 13.97 -22.75 -3.59
N ASP A 503 13.17 -23.81 -3.58
CA ASP A 503 13.33 -24.95 -4.47
C ASP A 503 13.13 -24.55 -5.94
N ILE A 504 12.19 -23.62 -6.22
CA ILE A 504 11.98 -23.05 -7.56
C ILE A 504 13.22 -22.31 -8.03
N GLY A 505 13.71 -21.36 -7.24
CA GLY A 505 14.90 -20.59 -7.61
C GLY A 505 16.16 -21.47 -7.71
N LEU A 506 16.28 -22.52 -6.89
CA LEU A 506 17.38 -23.47 -6.97
C LEU A 506 17.34 -24.27 -8.28
N GLU A 507 16.17 -24.74 -8.70
CA GLU A 507 16.00 -25.42 -9.99
C GLU A 507 16.40 -24.48 -11.13
N VAL A 508 15.82 -23.28 -11.20
CA VAL A 508 16.13 -22.29 -12.25
C VAL A 508 17.63 -21.95 -12.29
N ALA A 509 18.25 -21.71 -11.14
CA ALA A 509 19.66 -21.36 -11.03
C ALA A 509 20.63 -22.51 -11.32
N SER A 510 20.14 -23.75 -11.30
CA SER A 510 20.94 -24.95 -11.57
C SER A 510 20.89 -25.43 -13.02
N ARG A 511 20.02 -24.84 -13.86
CA ARG A 511 19.88 -25.20 -15.29
C ARG A 511 21.04 -24.69 -16.12
N LYS A 512 21.43 -25.44 -17.16
CA LYS A 512 22.45 -24.98 -18.13
C LYS A 512 21.90 -24.02 -19.18
N THR A 513 20.63 -24.18 -19.54
CA THR A 513 19.92 -23.30 -20.44
C THR A 513 19.28 -22.17 -19.66
N ARG A 514 19.09 -21.03 -20.32
CA ARG A 514 18.31 -19.91 -19.79
C ARG A 514 16.82 -20.20 -20.01
N LEU A 515 15.96 -19.66 -19.14
CA LEU A 515 14.51 -19.73 -19.33
C LEU A 515 14.11 -19.07 -20.65
N VAL A 516 13.16 -19.68 -21.36
CA VAL A 516 12.55 -19.09 -22.55
C VAL A 516 11.50 -18.07 -22.13
N VAL A 517 11.57 -16.85 -22.68
CA VAL A 517 10.53 -15.83 -22.56
C VAL A 517 9.63 -15.93 -23.79
N ASP A 518 8.50 -16.62 -23.66
CA ASP A 518 7.58 -16.95 -24.75
C ASP A 518 6.33 -16.06 -24.81
N ASN A 519 6.11 -15.23 -23.79
CA ASN A 519 5.02 -14.25 -23.73
C ASN A 519 5.50 -12.93 -23.08
N PRO A 520 6.46 -12.22 -23.69
CA PRO A 520 7.04 -10.99 -23.14
C PRO A 520 5.99 -9.86 -23.05
N TYR A 521 6.10 -9.03 -22.01
CA TYR A 521 5.28 -7.83 -21.80
C TYR A 521 5.30 -6.88 -23.00
N SER A 522 6.44 -6.72 -23.68
CA SER A 522 6.56 -5.90 -24.89
C SER A 522 5.64 -6.33 -26.05
N THR A 523 5.10 -7.55 -26.01
CA THR A 523 4.10 -8.04 -26.97
C THR A 523 2.66 -7.88 -26.50
N TRP A 524 2.46 -7.47 -25.25
CA TRP A 524 1.15 -7.28 -24.67
C TRP A 524 0.54 -6.00 -25.22
N GLY A 525 -0.48 -6.15 -26.07
CA GLY A 525 -1.11 -5.05 -26.79
C GLY A 525 -0.73 -4.94 -28.27
N THR A 526 0.28 -5.67 -28.74
CA THR A 526 0.57 -5.81 -30.20
C THR A 526 -0.15 -7.00 -30.84
N LYS A 527 -0.79 -7.87 -30.04
CA LYS A 527 -1.83 -8.79 -30.54
C LYS A 527 -3.12 -8.04 -30.84
N THR A 528 -3.09 -7.18 -31.85
CA THR A 528 -4.28 -6.64 -32.51
C THR A 528 -4.52 -7.36 -33.83
N LYS A 529 -5.54 -8.23 -33.78
CA LYS A 529 -6.47 -8.73 -34.81
C LYS A 529 -6.55 -10.24 -34.93
#